data_AF-A0AAE4F0N8-F1
#
_entry.id   AF-A0AAE4F0N8-F1
#
_cell.length_a   1.000
_cell.length_b   1.000
_cell.length_c   1.000
_cell.angle_alpha   90.00
_cell.angle_beta   90.00
_cell.angle_gamma   90.00
#
_symmetry.space_group_name_H-M   'P 1'
#
loop_
_entity.id
_entity.type
_entity.pdbx_description
1 polymer ?
#
loop_
_entity_poly.entity_id
_entity_poly.type
_entity_poly.pdbx_seq_one_letter_code
_entity_poly.pdbx_strand_id
1 'polypeptide(L)'
;MSDDPDLDQLREATDHGDRLDEAAGADVYEDLRESMVEYLEEIVEGGRQKTVSVWDGDIAALMAALEDHPEHLQAYGETLREEFDFGGTEPPDRSEVLRLALRLGLREAAPDDMETARKAK
;
A
#
# COMPACT_ATOMS: atom_id res chain seq x y z
N MET A 1 -46.01 -9.59 27.14
CA MET A 1 -44.94 -8.57 27.15
C MET A 1 -43.67 -9.36 27.37
N SER A 2 -42.86 -9.52 26.33
CA SER A 2 -41.61 -10.26 26.41
C SER A 2 -40.54 -9.25 26.77
N ASP A 3 -40.04 -9.33 28.00
CA ASP A 3 -38.81 -8.66 28.41
C ASP A 3 -37.67 -9.31 27.64
N ASP A 4 -36.97 -8.52 26.81
CA ASP A 4 -35.83 -8.91 25.99
C ASP A 4 -34.55 -8.40 26.69
N PRO A 5 -33.95 -9.17 27.61
CA PRO A 5 -32.78 -8.75 28.39
C PRO A 5 -31.46 -8.79 27.60
N ASP A 6 -31.48 -9.12 26.31
CA ASP A 6 -30.27 -9.22 25.48
C ASP A 6 -29.93 -7.92 24.74
N LEU A 7 -30.89 -7.02 24.52
CA LEU A 7 -30.67 -5.79 23.73
C LEU A 7 -29.91 -4.70 24.50
N ASP A 8 -30.12 -4.56 25.81
CA ASP A 8 -29.44 -3.53 26.60
C ASP A 8 -27.97 -3.88 26.88
N GLN A 9 -27.64 -5.17 27.00
CA GLN A 9 -26.25 -5.65 27.11
C GLN A 9 -25.47 -5.49 25.79
N LEU A 10 -26.14 -5.62 24.64
CA LEU A 10 -25.56 -5.34 23.31
C LEU A 10 -25.34 -3.84 23.06
N ARG A 11 -26.18 -2.97 23.64
CA ARG A 11 -25.98 -1.51 23.57
C ARG A 11 -24.76 -1.07 24.39
N GLU A 12 -24.64 -1.53 25.63
CA GLU A 12 -23.57 -1.09 26.53
C GLU A 12 -22.16 -1.58 26.08
N ALA A 13 -22.07 -2.74 25.42
CA ALA A 13 -20.82 -3.26 24.87
C ALA A 13 -20.31 -2.52 23.62
N THR A 14 -21.16 -1.74 22.94
CA THR A 14 -20.83 -1.08 21.65
C THR A 14 -20.83 0.45 21.73
N ASP A 15 -21.29 1.06 22.83
CA ASP A 15 -21.70 2.47 22.77
C ASP A 15 -20.58 3.49 22.88
N HIS A 16 -19.42 3.17 23.49
CA HIS A 16 -18.47 4.23 23.83
C HIS A 16 -16.98 3.94 23.67
N GLY A 17 -16.49 2.71 23.91
CA GLY A 17 -15.08 2.38 23.73
C GLY A 17 -14.70 2.18 22.26
N ASP A 18 -15.45 1.32 21.58
CA ASP A 18 -15.20 0.92 20.19
C ASP A 18 -15.36 2.11 19.21
N ARG A 19 -16.37 2.96 19.43
CA ARG A 19 -16.59 4.17 18.60
C ARG A 19 -15.51 5.24 18.74
N LEU A 20 -14.89 5.37 19.93
CA LEU A 20 -13.82 6.35 20.13
C LEU A 20 -12.51 5.86 19.52
N ASP A 21 -12.23 4.56 19.61
CA ASP A 21 -11.07 3.95 18.95
C ASP A 21 -11.25 3.93 17.41
N GLU A 22 -12.47 3.69 16.91
CA GLU A 22 -12.80 3.77 15.49
C GLU A 22 -12.73 5.21 14.95
N ALA A 23 -13.19 6.20 15.72
CA ALA A 23 -13.06 7.61 15.36
C ALA A 23 -11.60 8.10 15.39
N ALA A 24 -10.82 7.69 16.40
CA ALA A 24 -9.39 8.01 16.46
C ALA A 24 -8.60 7.34 15.32
N GLY A 25 -8.98 6.12 14.92
CA GLY A 25 -8.42 5.45 13.76
C GLY A 25 -8.79 6.16 12.44
N ALA A 26 -10.04 6.64 12.32
CA ALA A 26 -10.48 7.40 11.15
C ALA A 26 -9.65 8.69 10.99
N ASP A 27 -9.43 9.45 12.07
CA ASP A 27 -8.63 10.67 12.03
C ASP A 27 -7.19 10.41 11.54
N VAL A 28 -6.56 9.30 11.94
CA VAL A 28 -5.20 8.93 11.48
C VAL A 28 -5.14 8.68 9.97
N TYR A 29 -6.13 7.99 9.40
CA TYR A 29 -6.18 7.74 7.95
C TYR A 29 -6.55 9.00 7.14
N GLU A 30 -7.36 9.89 7.71
CA GLU A 30 -7.66 11.19 7.11
C GLU A 30 -6.39 12.06 7.03
N ASP A 31 -5.64 12.17 8.13
CA ASP A 31 -4.36 12.91 8.19
C ASP A 31 -3.32 12.36 7.20
N LEU A 32 -3.21 11.03 7.10
CA LEU A 32 -2.35 10.37 6.12
C LEU A 32 -2.78 10.71 4.69
N ARG A 33 -4.10 10.64 4.39
CA ARG A 33 -4.60 10.97 3.05
C ARG A 33 -4.30 12.42 2.69
N GLU A 34 -4.55 13.37 3.59
CA GLU A 34 -4.30 14.79 3.36
C GLU A 34 -2.82 15.06 3.07
N SER A 35 -1.94 14.49 3.88
CA SER A 35 -0.48 14.56 3.67
C SER A 35 -0.07 13.98 2.31
N MET A 36 -0.71 12.89 1.89
CA MET A 36 -0.43 12.29 0.59
C MET A 36 -0.87 13.16 -0.59
N VAL A 37 -2.02 13.83 -0.50
CA VAL A 37 -2.46 14.79 -1.52
C VAL A 37 -1.45 15.92 -1.66
N GLU A 38 -1.06 16.55 -0.53
CA GLU A 38 -0.06 17.62 -0.50
C GLU A 38 1.27 17.17 -1.14
N TYR A 39 1.80 16.00 -0.75
CA TYR A 39 3.08 15.54 -1.28
C TYR A 39 3.02 15.14 -2.76
N LEU A 40 1.87 14.67 -3.26
CA LEU A 40 1.69 14.42 -4.69
C LEU A 40 1.70 15.73 -5.49
N GLU A 41 1.09 16.79 -4.97
CA GLU A 41 1.14 18.13 -5.56
C GLU A 41 2.59 18.67 -5.57
N GLU A 42 3.31 18.60 -4.44
CA GLU A 42 4.73 18.98 -4.38
C GLU A 42 5.61 18.22 -5.38
N ILE A 43 5.32 16.94 -5.61
CA ILE A 43 6.04 16.12 -6.60
C ILE A 43 5.76 16.63 -8.02
N VAL A 44 4.51 16.98 -8.33
CA VAL A 44 4.11 17.51 -9.65
C VAL A 44 4.74 18.88 -9.89
N GLU A 45 4.80 19.74 -8.87
CA GLU A 45 5.39 21.07 -8.94
C GLU A 45 6.92 21.06 -8.88
N GLY A 46 7.53 19.91 -8.56
CA GLY A 46 8.98 19.74 -8.45
C GLY A 46 9.57 20.20 -7.11
N GLY A 47 8.73 20.52 -6.12
CA GLY A 47 9.12 20.79 -4.74
C GLY A 47 9.62 19.54 -4.00
N ARG A 48 9.22 18.35 -4.47
CA ARG A 48 9.65 17.05 -3.93
C ARG A 48 10.10 16.08 -5.02
N GLN A 49 11.11 15.26 -4.74
CA GLN A 49 11.56 14.22 -5.66
C GLN A 49 10.64 12.99 -5.59
N LYS A 50 10.34 12.42 -6.77
CA LYS A 50 9.58 11.15 -6.89
C LYS A 50 10.40 9.88 -6.65
N THR A 51 11.70 10.01 -6.38
CA THR A 51 12.62 8.88 -6.29
C THR A 51 12.62 8.31 -4.88
N VAL A 52 12.41 7.00 -4.77
CA VAL A 52 12.63 6.23 -3.54
C VAL A 52 13.98 5.53 -3.66
N SER A 53 14.82 5.64 -2.63
CA SER A 53 16.12 4.97 -2.57
C SER A 53 16.28 4.24 -1.24
N VAL A 54 16.85 3.03 -1.29
CA VAL A 54 17.08 2.17 -0.14
C VAL A 54 18.52 1.67 -0.21
N TRP A 55 19.20 1.63 0.95
CA TRP A 55 20.52 1.03 1.05
C TRP A 55 20.39 -0.41 1.56
N ASP A 56 20.21 -1.35 0.61
CA ASP A 56 20.05 -2.77 0.88
C ASP A 56 20.96 -3.57 -0.05
N GLY A 57 21.93 -4.26 0.54
CA GLY A 57 22.92 -5.03 -0.21
C GLY A 57 22.36 -6.31 -0.83
N ASP A 58 21.43 -6.97 -0.14
CA ASP A 58 20.90 -8.27 -0.56
C ASP A 58 19.94 -8.10 -1.73
N ILE A 59 19.05 -7.09 -1.66
CA ILE A 59 18.17 -6.73 -2.78
C ILE A 59 18.99 -6.20 -3.96
N ALA A 60 20.05 -5.41 -3.72
CA ALA A 60 20.92 -4.95 -4.79
C ALA A 60 21.62 -6.11 -5.52
N ALA A 61 22.11 -7.11 -4.77
CA ALA A 61 22.73 -8.30 -5.32
C ALA A 61 21.73 -9.17 -6.10
N LEU A 62 20.51 -9.37 -5.56
CA LEU A 62 19.44 -10.09 -6.25
C LEU A 62 19.09 -9.41 -7.58
N MET A 63 18.88 -8.09 -7.59
CA MET A 63 18.53 -7.38 -8.82
C MET A 63 19.65 -7.41 -9.85
N ALA A 64 20.91 -7.30 -9.43
CA ALA A 64 22.04 -7.45 -10.35
C ALA A 64 22.09 -8.86 -10.96
N ALA A 65 21.86 -9.91 -10.16
CA ALA A 65 21.78 -11.28 -10.66
C ALA A 65 20.60 -11.47 -11.64
N LEU A 66 19.43 -10.89 -11.35
CA LEU A 66 18.28 -10.96 -12.27
C LEU A 66 18.55 -10.23 -13.60
N GLU A 67 19.28 -9.12 -13.59
CA GLU A 67 19.67 -8.42 -14.82
C GLU A 67 20.63 -9.23 -15.70
N ASP A 68 21.54 -10.01 -15.08
CA ASP A 68 22.42 -10.94 -15.79
C ASP A 68 21.68 -12.21 -16.30
N HIS A 69 20.47 -12.45 -15.79
CA HIS A 69 19.60 -13.60 -16.08
C HIS A 69 18.19 -13.15 -16.53
N PRO A 70 18.06 -12.56 -17.74
CA PRO A 70 16.86 -11.85 -18.17
C PRO A 70 15.59 -12.72 -18.21
N GLU A 71 15.71 -14.03 -18.40
CA GLU A 71 14.60 -14.98 -18.31
C GLU A 71 13.96 -15.00 -16.91
N HIS A 72 14.77 -14.86 -15.87
CA HIS A 72 14.29 -14.81 -14.49
C HIS A 72 13.68 -13.45 -14.16
N LEU A 73 14.29 -12.35 -14.63
CA LEU A 73 13.73 -11.01 -14.49
C LEU A 73 12.36 -10.92 -15.18
N GLN A 74 12.27 -11.45 -16.41
CA GLN A 74 11.03 -11.47 -17.18
C GLN A 74 9.95 -12.26 -16.46
N ALA A 75 10.23 -13.52 -16.08
CA ALA A 75 9.26 -14.36 -15.39
C ALA A 75 8.77 -13.70 -14.09
N TYR A 76 9.67 -13.15 -13.29
CA TYR A 76 9.29 -12.49 -12.04
C TYR A 76 8.46 -11.22 -12.28
N GLY A 77 8.85 -10.38 -13.23
CA GLY A 77 8.08 -9.19 -13.56
C GLY A 77 6.71 -9.50 -14.17
N GLU A 78 6.57 -10.58 -14.94
CA GLU A 78 5.29 -11.07 -15.46
C GLU A 78 4.38 -11.55 -14.32
N THR A 79 4.90 -12.34 -13.38
CA THR A 79 4.15 -12.73 -12.17
C THR A 79 3.67 -11.50 -11.39
N LEU A 80 4.54 -10.50 -11.20
CA LEU A 80 4.16 -9.27 -10.51
C LEU A 80 3.09 -8.49 -11.27
N ARG A 81 3.12 -8.45 -12.61
CA ARG A 81 2.09 -7.81 -13.42
C ARG A 81 0.73 -8.51 -13.26
N GLU A 82 0.71 -9.83 -13.27
CA GLU A 82 -0.49 -10.63 -13.04
C GLU A 82 -1.13 -10.32 -11.68
N GLU A 83 -0.33 -10.19 -10.62
CA GLU A 83 -0.80 -9.83 -9.26
C GLU A 83 -1.48 -8.45 -9.14
N PHE A 84 -1.29 -7.58 -10.13
CA PHE A 84 -1.89 -6.25 -10.21
C PHE A 84 -2.87 -6.10 -11.38
N ASP A 85 -3.19 -7.19 -12.10
CA ASP A 85 -3.96 -7.16 -13.35
C ASP A 85 -3.39 -6.13 -14.36
N PHE A 86 -2.06 -5.96 -14.37
CA PHE A 86 -1.37 -5.05 -15.27
C PHE A 86 -0.97 -5.77 -16.56
N GLY A 87 -1.35 -5.17 -17.69
CA GLY A 87 -0.83 -5.56 -18.99
C GLY A 87 0.52 -4.89 -19.29
N GLY A 88 1.30 -5.49 -20.18
CA GLY A 88 2.51 -4.88 -20.73
C GLY A 88 2.88 -5.55 -22.04
N THR A 89 3.25 -4.75 -23.05
CA THR A 89 3.74 -5.26 -24.34
C THR A 89 5.24 -5.44 -24.39
N GLU A 90 5.97 -4.79 -23.49
CA GLU A 90 7.43 -4.82 -23.38
C GLU A 90 7.86 -5.70 -22.20
N PRO A 91 9.04 -6.35 -22.26
CA PRO A 91 9.59 -7.08 -21.13
C PRO A 91 9.72 -6.16 -19.89
N PRO A 92 9.40 -6.66 -18.68
CA PRO A 92 9.52 -5.87 -17.47
C PRO A 92 11.00 -5.53 -17.19
N ASP A 93 11.25 -4.28 -16.78
CA ASP A 93 12.58 -3.80 -16.44
C ASP A 93 12.84 -3.82 -14.91
N ARG A 94 14.09 -3.55 -14.51
CA ARG A 94 14.52 -3.47 -13.10
C ARG A 94 13.63 -2.55 -12.26
N SER A 95 13.29 -1.38 -12.81
CA SER A 95 12.51 -0.35 -12.10
C SER A 95 11.07 -0.80 -11.91
N GLU A 96 10.49 -1.47 -12.91
CA GLU A 96 9.18 -2.06 -12.84
C GLU A 96 9.10 -3.18 -11.81
N VAL A 97 10.02 -4.13 -11.86
CA VAL A 97 10.09 -5.24 -10.89
C VAL A 97 10.18 -4.69 -9.46
N LEU A 98 11.09 -3.75 -9.19
CA LEU A 98 11.25 -3.15 -7.86
C LEU A 98 9.98 -2.42 -7.39
N ARG A 99 9.36 -1.64 -8.29
CA ARG A 99 8.16 -0.86 -7.96
C ARG A 99 6.97 -1.75 -7.65
N LEU A 100 6.77 -2.82 -8.42
CA LEU A 100 5.67 -3.76 -8.21
C LEU A 100 5.90 -4.63 -6.98
N ALA A 101 7.13 -5.13 -6.76
CA ALA A 101 7.48 -5.88 -5.56
C ALA A 101 7.27 -5.04 -4.29
N LEU A 102 7.74 -3.78 -4.28
CA LEU A 102 7.50 -2.86 -3.16
C LEU A 102 6.00 -2.63 -2.93
N ARG A 103 5.24 -2.40 -4.00
CA ARG A 103 3.79 -2.20 -3.91
C ARG A 103 3.08 -3.43 -3.37
N LEU A 104 3.51 -4.63 -3.74
CA LEU A 104 2.95 -5.89 -3.24
C LEU A 104 3.23 -6.05 -1.75
N GLY A 105 4.49 -5.87 -1.34
CA GLY A 105 4.87 -5.95 0.07
C GLY A 105 4.12 -4.94 0.95
N LEU A 106 3.92 -3.70 0.48
CA LEU A 106 3.12 -2.70 1.20
C LEU A 106 1.63 -3.10 1.24
N ARG A 107 1.07 -3.64 0.15
CA ARG A 107 -0.33 -4.12 0.10
C ARG A 107 -0.57 -5.24 1.12
N GLU A 108 0.41 -6.11 1.31
CA GLU A 108 0.31 -7.24 2.26
C GLU A 108 0.56 -6.81 3.71
N ALA A 109 1.55 -5.95 3.95
CA ALA A 109 1.94 -5.55 5.30
C ALA A 109 1.08 -4.43 5.89
N ALA A 110 0.52 -3.56 5.04
CA ALA A 110 -0.22 -2.36 5.44
C ALA A 110 -1.40 -2.07 4.48
N PRO A 111 -2.43 -2.94 4.46
CA PRO A 111 -3.54 -2.82 3.50
C PRO A 111 -4.35 -1.52 3.67
N ASP A 112 -4.58 -1.06 4.90
CA ASP A 112 -5.38 0.14 5.16
C ASP A 112 -4.65 1.43 4.74
N ASP A 113 -3.33 1.49 4.95
CA ASP A 113 -2.49 2.59 4.44
C ASP A 113 -2.49 2.62 2.90
N MET A 114 -2.45 1.44 2.28
CA MET A 114 -2.47 1.32 0.82
C MET A 114 -3.82 1.69 0.21
N GLU A 115 -4.92 1.42 0.91
CA GLU A 115 -6.26 1.88 0.51
C GLU A 115 -6.41 3.39 0.70
N THR A 116 -5.86 3.94 1.80
CA THR A 116 -5.80 5.38 2.04
C THR A 116 -5.01 6.09 0.93
N ALA A 117 -3.84 5.56 0.59
CA ALA A 117 -2.99 6.02 -0.51
C ALA A 117 -3.68 5.97 -1.88
N ARG A 118 -4.58 5.01 -2.08
CA ARG A 118 -5.38 4.91 -3.31
C ARG A 118 -6.42 6.02 -3.39
N LYS A 119 -7.07 6.36 -2.27
CA LYS A 119 -8.09 7.42 -2.18
C LYS A 119 -7.51 8.84 -2.31
N ALA A 120 -6.21 9.00 -2.06
CA ALA A 120 -5.50 10.28 -2.21
C ALA A 120 -5.15 10.65 -3.68
N LYS A 121 -5.39 9.76 -4.64
CA LYS A 121 -5.11 9.95 -6.07
C LYS A 121 -6.35 10.30 -6.86
#